data_AF-A0A0A3XPR6-F1
#
_entry.id   AF-A0A0A3XPR6-F1
#
_cell.length_a   1.000
_cell.length_b   1.000
_cell.length_c   1.000
_cell.angle_alpha   90.00
_cell.angle_beta   90.00
_cell.angle_gamma   90.00
#
_symmetry.space_group_name_H-M   'P 1'
#
loop_
_entity.id
_entity.type
_entity.pdbx_description
1 polymer ?
#
loop_
_entity_poly.entity_id
_entity_poly.type
_entity_poly.pdbx_seq_one_letter_code
_entity_poly.pdbx_strand_id
1 'polypeptide(L)'
;MVTAMDAAMKRIKEDPARAAALYLRLEPSKSMNVKYVERILRDPENVFSVSPGGVMRYADFMQRTGQIKSKPAKWQDIFFPFIQERQGN
;
A
#
# COMPACT_ATOMS: atom_id res chain seq x y z
N MET A 1 9.55 -3.57 13.47
CA MET A 1 8.21 -3.48 12.86
C MET A 1 8.30 -3.26 11.35
N VAL A 2 8.95 -2.19 10.87
CA VAL A 2 9.12 -1.92 9.42
C VAL A 2 9.76 -3.07 8.64
N THR A 3 10.81 -3.70 9.16
CA THR A 3 11.50 -4.84 8.51
C THR A 3 10.57 -6.04 8.26
N ALA A 4 9.63 -6.29 9.17
CA ALA A 4 8.66 -7.38 9.01
C ALA A 4 7.64 -7.05 7.90
N MET A 5 7.23 -5.78 7.81
CA MET A 5 6.36 -5.31 6.73
C MET A 5 7.06 -5.38 5.37
N ASP A 6 8.32 -4.97 5.29
CA ASP A 6 9.13 -5.09 4.07
C ASP A 6 9.27 -6.55 3.62
N ALA A 7 9.56 -7.46 4.57
CA ALA A 7 9.64 -8.88 4.28
C ALA A 7 8.30 -9.44 3.78
N ALA A 8 7.18 -8.98 4.32
CA ALA A 8 5.85 -9.36 3.86
C ALA A 8 5.58 -8.85 2.44
N MET A 9 5.81 -7.57 2.15
CA MET A 9 5.63 -6.99 0.81
C MET A 9 6.50 -7.69 -0.23
N LYS A 10 7.76 -8.00 0.13
CA LYS A 10 8.67 -8.76 -0.73
C LYS A 10 8.12 -10.15 -1.04
N ARG A 11 7.62 -10.88 -0.04
CA ARG A 11 7.03 -12.21 -0.23
C ARG A 11 5.79 -12.19 -1.12
N ILE A 12 4.94 -11.16 -0.99
CA ILE A 12 3.77 -10.98 -1.87
C ILE A 12 4.22 -10.83 -3.33
N LYS A 13 5.28 -10.04 -3.58
CA LYS A 13 5.81 -9.82 -4.93
C LYS A 13 6.51 -11.05 -5.51
N GLU A 14 7.25 -11.80 -4.69
CA GLU A 14 7.98 -12.99 -5.12
C GLU A 14 7.05 -14.16 -5.47
N ASP A 15 5.97 -14.34 -4.71
CA ASP A 15 5.02 -15.43 -4.93
C ASP A 15 3.56 -14.99 -4.66
N PRO A 16 2.94 -14.27 -5.63
CA PRO A 16 1.55 -13.83 -5.51
C PRO A 16 0.56 -14.99 -5.36
N ALA A 17 0.84 -16.16 -5.96
CA ALA A 17 -0.03 -17.32 -5.88
C ALA A 17 -0.08 -17.87 -4.45
N ARG A 18 1.09 -18.02 -3.81
CA ARG A 18 1.18 -18.43 -2.41
C ARG A 18 0.60 -17.39 -1.46
N ALA A 19 0.81 -16.10 -1.73
CA ALA A 19 0.20 -15.03 -0.94
C ALA A 19 -1.33 -15.08 -1.00
N ALA A 20 -1.91 -15.27 -2.19
CA ALA A 20 -3.35 -15.43 -2.39
C ALA A 20 -3.91 -16.67 -1.67
N ALA A 21 -3.22 -17.81 -1.76
CA ALA A 21 -3.61 -19.04 -1.07
C ALA A 21 -3.55 -18.89 0.46
N LEU A 22 -2.50 -18.24 0.97
CA LEU A 22 -2.36 -17.95 2.40
C LEU A 22 -3.47 -17.01 2.89
N TYR A 23 -3.78 -15.96 2.13
CA TYR A 23 -4.84 -15.02 2.45
C TYR A 23 -6.19 -15.74 2.61
N LEU A 24 -6.63 -16.52 1.61
CA LEU A 24 -7.92 -17.23 1.69
C LEU A 24 -7.95 -18.36 2.71
N ARG A 25 -6.78 -18.90 3.12
CA ARG A 25 -6.71 -19.84 4.23
C ARG A 25 -7.01 -19.16 5.57
N LEU A 26 -6.55 -17.92 5.75
CA LEU A 26 -6.71 -17.16 6.98
C LEU A 26 -8.05 -16.39 7.01
N GLU A 27 -8.49 -15.90 5.86
CA GLU A 27 -9.75 -15.19 5.63
C GLU A 27 -10.57 -15.90 4.55
N PRO A 28 -11.28 -17.00 4.89
CA PRO A 28 -12.08 -17.73 3.92
C PRO A 28 -13.19 -16.88 3.33
N SER A 29 -13.32 -16.92 2.01
CA SER A 29 -14.37 -16.21 1.26
C SER A 29 -15.20 -17.18 0.44
N LYS A 30 -16.51 -16.95 0.37
CA LYS A 30 -17.43 -17.68 -0.51
C LYS A 30 -17.47 -17.12 -1.94
N SER A 31 -17.02 -15.87 -2.13
CA SER A 31 -17.10 -15.15 -3.41
C SER A 31 -15.75 -15.00 -4.11
N MET A 32 -14.64 -15.27 -3.42
CA MET A 32 -13.29 -15.14 -3.97
C MET A 32 -12.59 -16.50 -4.01
N ASN A 33 -11.86 -16.75 -5.10
CA ASN A 33 -10.97 -17.90 -5.23
C ASN A 33 -9.51 -17.44 -5.36
N VAL A 34 -8.57 -18.38 -5.20
CA VAL A 34 -7.13 -18.08 -5.21
C VAL A 34 -6.71 -17.37 -6.49
N LYS A 35 -7.20 -17.80 -7.66
CA LYS A 35 -6.86 -17.17 -8.95
C LYS A 35 -7.33 -15.72 -9.04
N TYR A 36 -8.51 -15.42 -8.50
CA TYR A 36 -9.04 -14.07 -8.49
C TYR A 36 -8.19 -13.15 -7.60
N VAL A 37 -7.82 -13.61 -6.41
CA VAL A 37 -6.96 -12.85 -5.49
C VAL A 37 -5.56 -12.68 -6.07
N GLU A 38 -4.98 -13.75 -6.64
CA GLU A 38 -3.68 -13.69 -7.32
C GLU A 38 -3.68 -12.64 -8.45
N ARG A 39 -4.76 -12.57 -9.24
CA ARG A 39 -4.90 -11.55 -10.30
C ARG A 39 -4.86 -10.13 -9.73
N ILE A 40 -5.51 -9.89 -8.59
CA ILE A 40 -5.44 -8.59 -7.89
C ILE A 40 -4.00 -8.30 -7.45
N LEU A 41 -3.31 -9.28 -6.86
CA LEU A 41 -1.93 -9.12 -6.39
C LEU A 41 -0.93 -8.85 -7.53
N ARG A 42 -1.24 -9.31 -8.75
CA ARG A 42 -0.41 -9.11 -9.96
C ARG A 42 -0.76 -7.84 -10.73
N ASP A 43 -1.88 -7.21 -10.42
CA ASP A 43 -2.31 -6.00 -11.10
C ASP A 43 -1.28 -4.88 -10.85
N PRO A 44 -0.69 -4.28 -11.90
CA PRO A 44 0.34 -3.24 -11.74
C PRO A 44 -0.18 -1.99 -11.03
N GLU A 45 -1.50 -1.75 -11.02
CA GLU A 45 -2.10 -0.65 -10.26
C GLU A 45 -2.09 -0.92 -8.75
N ASN A 46 -1.96 -2.18 -8.33
CA ASN A 46 -1.88 -2.58 -6.93
C ASN A 46 -0.42 -2.68 -6.46
N VAL A 47 0.10 -1.56 -5.94
CA VAL A 47 1.46 -1.49 -5.41
C VAL A 47 1.49 -1.84 -3.92
N PHE A 48 1.98 -3.04 -3.61
CA PHE A 48 2.23 -3.49 -2.23
C PHE A 48 3.57 -2.95 -1.73
N SER A 49 3.54 -1.81 -1.04
CA SER A 49 4.74 -1.14 -0.53
C SER A 49 4.51 -0.54 0.85
N VAL A 50 5.59 -0.41 1.62
CA VAL A 50 5.61 0.34 2.88
C VAL A 50 5.91 1.83 2.65
N SER A 51 6.45 2.17 1.47
CA SER A 51 6.66 3.57 1.08
C SER A 51 5.33 4.20 0.67
N PRO A 52 5.00 5.39 1.18
CA PRO A 52 3.77 6.08 0.79
C PRO A 52 3.86 6.57 -0.66
N GLY A 53 2.72 6.56 -1.35
CA GLY A 53 2.60 7.05 -2.71
C GLY A 53 1.35 7.89 -2.92
N GLY A 54 1.48 8.95 -3.73
CA GLY A 54 0.41 9.85 -4.09
C GLY A 54 -0.03 10.82 -2.98
N VAL A 55 0.75 10.96 -1.91
CA VAL A 55 0.39 11.76 -0.74
C VAL A 55 0.19 13.22 -1.12
N MET A 56 1.15 13.80 -1.85
CA MET A 56 1.08 15.21 -2.22
C MET A 56 -0.04 15.47 -3.22
N ARG A 57 -0.28 14.55 -4.17
CA ARG A 57 -1.41 14.65 -5.11
C ARG A 57 -2.75 14.62 -4.39
N TYR A 58 -2.89 13.79 -3.36
CA TYR A 58 -4.10 13.72 -2.56
C TYR A 58 -4.29 14.98 -1.71
N ALA A 59 -3.23 15.48 -1.08
CA ALA A 59 -3.26 16.74 -0.33
C ALA A 59 -3.62 17.93 -1.23
N ASP A 60 -3.11 17.97 -2.47
CA ASP A 60 -3.48 18.98 -3.47
C ASP A 60 -4.97 18.93 -3.81
N PHE A 61 -5.51 17.74 -4.01
CA PHE A 61 -6.93 17.54 -4.25
C PHE A 61 -7.79 18.02 -3.07
N MET A 62 -7.40 17.65 -1.84
CA MET A 62 -8.12 18.05 -0.63
C MET A 62 -8.10 19.56 -0.43
N GLN A 63 -6.97 20.23 -0.69
CA GLN A 63 -6.89 21.69 -0.61
C GLN A 63 -7.75 22.36 -1.69
N ARG A 64 -7.66 21.89 -2.94
CA ARG A 64 -8.46 22.42 -4.06
C ARG A 64 -9.97 22.28 -3.84
N THR A 65 -10.40 21.23 -3.16
CA THR A 65 -11.82 20.97 -2.84
C THR A 65 -12.25 21.56 -1.51
N GLY A 66 -11.37 22.28 -0.79
CA GLY A 66 -11.68 22.96 0.46
C GLY A 66 -11.78 22.05 1.69
N GLN A 67 -11.37 20.78 1.60
CA GLN A 67 -11.38 19.83 2.73
C GLN A 67 -10.29 20.16 3.76
N ILE A 68 -9.16 20.73 3.31
CA ILE A 68 -8.10 21.24 4.18
C ILE A 68 -7.73 22.67 3.78
N LYS A 69 -7.44 23.50 4.77
CA LYS A 69 -6.96 24.88 4.55
C LYS A 69 -5.48 24.90 4.14
N SER A 70 -4.68 24.08 4.81
CA SER A 70 -3.24 23.98 4.61
C SER A 70 -2.85 22.53 4.34
N LYS A 71 -2.07 22.32 3.29
CA LYS A 71 -1.44 21.03 2.98
C LYS A 71 -0.02 20.98 3.56
N PRO A 72 0.54 19.78 3.81
CA PRO A 72 1.95 19.64 4.16
C PRO A 72 2.86 20.21 3.05
N ALA A 73 4.07 20.64 3.40
CA ALA A 73 5.04 21.13 2.41
C ALA A 73 5.68 19.96 1.65
N LYS A 74 5.85 18.82 2.33
CA LYS A 74 6.35 17.57 1.79
C LYS A 74 5.65 16.41 2.51
N TRP A 75 5.56 15.26 1.85
CA TRP A 75 4.81 14.12 2.40
C TRP A 75 5.34 13.68 3.77
N GLN A 76 6.64 13.84 4.03
CA GLN A 76 7.27 13.47 5.30
C GLN A 76 6.64 14.15 6.51
N ASP A 77 6.08 15.35 6.34
CA ASP A 77 5.54 16.16 7.44
C ASP A 77 4.38 15.47 8.19
N ILE A 78 3.76 14.44 7.58
CA ILE A 78 2.60 13.73 8.13
C ILE A 78 2.86 12.24 8.41
N PHE A 79 4.10 11.76 8.26
CA PHE A 79 4.46 10.37 8.58
C PHE A 79 5.50 10.29 9.71
N PHE A 80 5.58 9.13 10.36
CA PHE A 80 6.61 8.88 11.38
C PHE A 80 8.03 8.82 10.78
N PRO A 81 9.08 9.17 11.54
CA PRO A 81 10.46 9.25 11.03
C PRO A 81 10.95 8.02 10.26
N PHE A 82 10.63 6.82 10.74
CA PHE A 82 11.04 5.56 10.10
C PHE A 82 10.41 5.33 8.71
N ILE A 83 9.34 6.05 8.35
CA ILE A 83 8.76 6.08 7.00
C ILE A 83 9.38 7.22 6.19
N GLN A 84 9.67 8.37 6.82
CA GLN A 84 10.24 9.54 6.16
C GLN A 84 11.58 9.27 5.45
N GLU A 85 12.37 8.32 5.96
CA GLU A 85 13.65 7.89 5.39
C GLU A 85 13.52 7.09 4.08
N ARG A 86 12.30 6.73 3.68
CA ARG A 86 12.05 5.91 2.48
C ARG A 86 11.75 6.78 1.26
N GLN A 87 11.86 6.20 0.06
CA GLN A 87 11.46 6.85 -1.19
C GLN A 87 9.94 6.84 -1.34
N GLY A 88 9.27 7.89 -0.85
CA GLY A 88 7.83 8.14 -1.00
C GLY A 88 7.51 9.38 -1.86
N ASN A 89 6.24 9.55 -2.24
CA ASN A 89 5.75 10.73 -2.99
C ASN A 89 4.31 11.15 -2.64
#